data_AF-A0A7K6P5F4-F1
#
_entry.id   AF-A0A7K6P5F4-F1
#
_cell.length_a   1.000
_cell.length_b   1.000
_cell.length_c   1.000
_cell.angle_alpha   90.00
_cell.angle_beta   90.00
_cell.angle_gamma   90.00
#
_symmetry.space_group_name_H-M   'P 1'
#
loop_
_entity.id
_entity.type
_entity.pdbx_description
1 polymer ?
#
loop_
_entity_poly.entity_id
_entity_poly.type
_entity_poly.pdbx_seq_one_letter_code
_entity_poly.pdbx_strand_id
1 'polypeptide(L)'
;VKRRKMADKVLPQRIRELVPESQAYMDLLAFERKLDQTIARKRMEIQEAIKKPLTQKRKLRIYISNTFSPAKEEGEGGERVASWELRVEGKLLEDPSKQKRKFSSFFKSLVIELDKELYGPDNHLVEWHRMPTTQETDGFQVKRPGDVNVKCTLLLMLDHQPPQYKLDPRLARLLGVHTQTRASIMQALWLYIKHNKLQDSHEKEFINCNRYFRQIFNCVRMRFSEIPMKLAGLLQHPDPIIINHTISVDPNDQKKTACYDIDVEVDDPLKAQMSNFLASTTNQQEIASLDAKIHETIESINQLKTQRDFMLSFSNNPQDFIQEWIKSQRRDLKIITDVIGNPEEERRAEFYQQPWAQEAVGRHIFAKV
;
A
#
# COMPACT_ATOMS: atom_id res chain seq x y z
N VAL A 1 8.55 28.79 -5.93
CA VAL A 1 7.78 28.73 -7.20
C VAL A 1 6.30 28.71 -6.86
N LYS A 2 5.53 29.75 -7.22
CA LYS A 2 4.07 29.78 -6.96
C LYS A 2 3.42 28.58 -7.67
N ARG A 3 2.55 27.84 -6.97
CA ARG A 3 1.73 26.78 -7.58
C ARG A 3 0.91 27.38 -8.72
N ARG A 4 1.15 26.92 -9.95
CA ARG A 4 0.43 27.35 -11.16
C ARG A 4 -1.03 26.92 -11.08
N LYS A 5 -1.96 27.79 -11.46
CA LYS A 5 -3.40 27.57 -11.31
C LYS A 5 -4.00 27.03 -12.60
N MET A 6 -5.06 26.24 -12.49
CA MET A 6 -5.80 25.73 -13.64
C MET A 6 -6.34 26.83 -14.57
N ALA A 7 -6.63 28.02 -14.01
CA ALA A 7 -7.06 29.19 -14.76
C ALA A 7 -5.99 29.66 -15.77
N ASP A 8 -4.71 29.41 -15.49
CA ASP A 8 -3.58 29.86 -16.30
C ASP A 8 -3.42 29.00 -17.58
N LYS A 9 -4.13 27.86 -17.67
CA LYS A 9 -4.21 27.01 -18.87
C LYS A 9 -5.42 27.31 -19.76
N VAL A 10 -6.36 28.17 -19.35
CA VAL A 10 -7.63 28.37 -20.08
C VAL A 10 -7.53 29.60 -21.00
N LEU A 11 -7.91 29.43 -22.27
CA LEU A 11 -8.01 30.55 -23.20
C LEU A 11 -9.22 31.45 -22.86
N PRO A 12 -9.03 32.79 -22.74
CA PRO A 12 -10.14 33.72 -22.54
C PRO A 12 -11.19 33.63 -23.64
N GLN A 13 -12.45 33.82 -23.29
CA GLN A 13 -13.56 33.70 -24.23
C GLN A 13 -13.42 34.62 -25.47
N ARG A 14 -12.94 35.84 -25.27
CA ARG A 14 -12.69 36.79 -26.36
C ARG A 14 -11.65 36.30 -27.38
N ILE A 15 -10.71 35.43 -26.97
CA ILE A 15 -9.77 34.78 -27.89
C ILE A 15 -10.46 33.59 -28.58
N ARG A 16 -11.28 32.85 -27.83
CA ARG A 16 -11.97 31.67 -28.37
C ARG A 16 -12.96 31.99 -29.48
N GLU A 17 -13.61 33.14 -29.41
CA GLU A 17 -14.54 33.64 -30.45
C GLU A 17 -13.81 34.04 -31.75
N LEU A 18 -12.50 34.32 -31.69
CA LEU A 18 -11.70 34.73 -32.84
C LEU A 18 -11.05 33.56 -33.59
N VAL A 19 -10.81 32.44 -32.91
CA VAL A 19 -10.05 31.29 -33.45
C VAL A 19 -10.85 30.01 -33.22
N PRO A 20 -11.42 29.38 -34.27
CA PRO A 20 -12.28 28.20 -34.11
C PRO A 20 -11.54 26.99 -33.53
N GLU A 21 -10.24 26.83 -33.82
CA GLU A 21 -9.39 25.75 -33.29
C GLU A 21 -9.21 25.82 -31.77
N SER A 22 -9.51 26.98 -31.15
CA SER A 22 -9.47 27.13 -29.69
C SER A 22 -10.44 26.19 -28.99
N GLN A 23 -11.54 25.78 -29.64
CA GLN A 23 -12.47 24.82 -29.08
C GLN A 23 -11.84 23.42 -28.96
N ALA A 24 -11.07 22.99 -29.97
CA ALA A 24 -10.35 21.73 -29.92
C ALA A 24 -9.34 21.69 -28.76
N TYR A 25 -8.64 22.81 -28.51
CA TYR A 25 -7.76 22.93 -27.33
C TYR A 25 -8.53 22.80 -26.00
N MET A 26 -9.70 23.44 -25.89
CA MET A 26 -10.56 23.33 -24.70
C MET A 26 -11.07 21.90 -24.49
N ASP A 27 -11.40 21.19 -25.57
CA ASP A 27 -11.81 19.78 -25.51
C ASP A 27 -10.66 18.87 -25.06
N LEU A 28 -9.43 19.13 -25.53
CA LEU A 28 -8.22 18.45 -25.06
C LEU A 28 -7.98 18.68 -23.56
N LEU A 29 -8.15 19.90 -23.05
CA LEU A 29 -8.07 20.18 -21.61
C LEU A 29 -9.14 19.44 -20.82
N ALA A 30 -10.37 19.34 -21.34
CA ALA A 30 -11.44 18.59 -20.70
C ALA A 30 -11.15 17.09 -20.67
N PHE A 31 -10.57 16.55 -21.75
CA PHE A 31 -10.12 15.17 -21.82
C PHE A 31 -8.96 14.89 -20.85
N GLU A 32 -7.93 15.75 -20.82
CA GLU A 32 -6.80 15.68 -19.87
C GLU A 32 -7.31 15.59 -18.43
N ARG A 33 -8.24 16.48 -18.02
CA ARG A 33 -8.84 16.44 -16.67
C ARG A 33 -9.50 15.11 -16.35
N LYS A 34 -10.25 14.53 -17.28
CA LYS A 34 -10.93 13.23 -17.10
C LYS A 34 -9.91 12.09 -17.00
N LEU A 35 -8.87 12.14 -17.82
CA LEU A 35 -7.78 11.18 -17.80
C LEU A 35 -7.03 11.22 -16.47
N ASP A 36 -6.62 12.41 -16.02
CA ASP A 36 -5.94 12.62 -14.74
C ASP A 36 -6.76 12.14 -13.55
N GLN A 37 -8.06 12.46 -13.52
CA GLN A 37 -8.97 11.96 -12.49
C GLN A 37 -9.05 10.43 -12.49
N THR A 38 -9.10 9.82 -13.68
CA THR A 38 -9.14 8.36 -13.80
C THR A 38 -7.84 7.72 -13.34
N ILE A 39 -6.69 8.29 -13.72
CA ILE A 39 -5.36 7.83 -13.29
C ILE A 39 -5.23 7.97 -11.76
N ALA A 40 -5.58 9.12 -11.20
CA ALA A 40 -5.51 9.37 -9.75
C ALA A 40 -6.37 8.38 -8.97
N ARG A 41 -7.63 8.17 -9.40
CA ARG A 41 -8.54 7.17 -8.82
C ARG A 41 -7.95 5.76 -8.92
N LYS A 42 -7.45 5.35 -10.08
CA LYS A 42 -6.84 4.03 -10.28
C LYS A 42 -5.59 3.84 -9.43
N ARG A 43 -4.75 4.86 -9.28
CA ARG A 43 -3.60 4.84 -8.35
C ARG A 43 -4.04 4.64 -6.91
N MET A 44 -5.10 5.31 -6.45
CA MET A 44 -5.66 5.10 -5.11
C MET A 44 -6.23 3.67 -4.92
N GLU A 45 -6.97 3.16 -5.90
CA GLU A 45 -7.48 1.78 -5.90
C GLU A 45 -6.34 0.76 -5.79
N ILE A 46 -5.28 0.93 -6.58
CA ILE A 46 -4.07 0.08 -6.55
C ILE A 46 -3.37 0.21 -5.18
N GLN A 47 -3.22 1.42 -4.65
CA GLN A 47 -2.60 1.64 -3.35
C GLN A 47 -3.38 0.96 -2.21
N GLU A 48 -4.71 0.97 -2.27
CA GLU A 48 -5.55 0.27 -1.31
C GLU A 48 -5.49 -1.26 -1.49
N ALA A 49 -5.45 -1.74 -2.74
CA ALA A 49 -5.34 -3.15 -3.04
C ALA A 49 -4.02 -3.76 -2.54
N ILE A 50 -2.88 -3.06 -2.71
CA ILE A 50 -1.56 -3.54 -2.26
C ILE A 50 -1.47 -3.68 -0.73
N LYS A 51 -2.27 -2.93 0.04
CA LYS A 51 -2.29 -3.07 1.52
C LYS A 51 -2.77 -4.45 1.96
N LYS A 52 -3.57 -5.12 1.13
CA LYS A 52 -3.98 -6.50 1.38
C LYS A 52 -2.88 -7.42 0.87
N PRO A 53 -2.47 -8.46 1.62
CA PRO A 53 -1.57 -9.47 1.09
C PRO A 53 -2.21 -10.13 -0.15
N LEU A 54 -1.58 -9.99 -1.31
CA LEU A 54 -1.90 -10.78 -2.50
C LEU A 54 -1.00 -12.02 -2.49
N THR A 55 -1.57 -13.14 -2.07
CA THR A 55 -0.87 -14.43 -2.07
C THR A 55 -1.59 -15.43 -2.98
N GLN A 56 -0.81 -16.36 -3.53
CA GLN A 56 -1.30 -17.49 -4.29
C GLN A 56 -0.81 -18.78 -3.64
N LYS A 57 -1.66 -19.82 -3.65
CA LYS A 57 -1.27 -21.15 -3.18
C LYS A 57 -0.41 -21.85 -4.23
N ARG A 58 0.65 -22.50 -3.77
CA ARG A 58 1.57 -23.30 -4.59
C ARG A 58 1.99 -24.55 -3.83
N LYS A 59 2.44 -25.56 -4.57
CA LYS A 59 2.96 -26.82 -4.01
C LYS A 59 4.45 -26.71 -3.74
N LEU A 60 4.83 -26.82 -2.47
CA LEU A 60 6.20 -27.04 -2.02
C LEU A 60 6.40 -28.55 -1.84
N ARG A 61 7.32 -29.13 -2.61
CA ARG A 61 7.72 -30.53 -2.46
C ARG A 61 8.86 -30.65 -1.47
N ILE A 62 8.69 -31.50 -0.48
CA ILE A 62 9.67 -31.83 0.55
C ILE A 62 10.24 -33.20 0.23
N TYR A 63 11.57 -33.29 0.19
CA TYR A 63 12.33 -34.50 -0.03
C TYR A 63 12.97 -34.92 1.29
N ILE A 64 12.68 -36.15 1.72
CA ILE A 64 13.31 -36.75 2.89
C ILE A 64 14.07 -37.98 2.40
N SER A 65 15.38 -37.96 2.60
CA SER A 65 16.26 -39.06 2.22
C SER A 65 17.25 -39.32 3.33
N ASN A 66 17.66 -40.57 3.49
CA ASN A 66 18.69 -40.95 4.43
C ASN A 66 19.80 -41.77 3.74
N THR A 67 21.03 -41.58 4.19
CA THR A 67 22.20 -42.34 3.76
C THR A 67 22.84 -42.99 4.99
N PHE A 68 23.37 -44.20 4.82
CA PHE A 68 24.05 -44.93 5.89
C PHE A 68 25.50 -45.22 5.49
N SER A 69 26.42 -44.91 6.39
CA SER A 69 27.85 -45.14 6.25
C SER A 69 28.27 -46.22 7.26
N PRO A 70 28.58 -47.45 6.81
CA PRO A 70 29.04 -48.50 7.70
C PRO A 70 30.41 -48.18 8.28
N ALA A 71 30.73 -48.78 9.43
CA ALA A 71 32.07 -48.68 10.02
C ALA A 71 33.12 -49.30 9.09
N LYS A 72 34.27 -48.63 8.92
CA LYS A 72 35.40 -49.17 8.14
C LYS A 72 36.19 -50.18 8.99
N GLU A 73 36.58 -51.31 8.40
CA GLU A 73 37.49 -52.28 9.04
C GLU A 73 38.94 -51.76 9.10
N GLU A 74 39.73 -52.32 10.02
CA GLU A 74 41.02 -51.79 10.49
C GLU A 74 42.05 -51.52 9.37
N GLY A 75 42.57 -50.27 9.31
CA GLY A 75 43.68 -49.96 8.40
C GLY A 75 44.25 -48.54 8.47
N GLU A 76 43.44 -47.51 8.68
CA GLU A 76 43.92 -46.11 8.71
C GLU A 76 43.18 -45.30 9.78
N GLY A 77 43.92 -44.49 10.54
CA GLY A 77 43.51 -43.90 11.83
C GLY A 77 42.42 -42.83 11.82
N GLY A 78 41.22 -43.16 11.32
CA GLY A 78 40.00 -42.35 11.40
C GLY A 78 38.89 -43.04 12.21
N GLU A 79 37.95 -42.25 12.76
CA GLU A 79 36.86 -42.70 13.65
C GLU A 79 36.10 -43.95 13.17
N ARG A 80 35.98 -44.94 14.06
CA ARG A 80 35.48 -46.31 13.84
C ARG A 80 33.96 -46.47 13.90
N VAL A 81 33.17 -45.41 13.77
CA VAL A 81 31.74 -45.47 14.15
C VAL A 81 30.82 -45.41 12.94
N ALA A 82 29.94 -46.41 12.81
CA ALA A 82 28.86 -46.40 11.82
C ALA A 82 27.96 -45.18 12.03
N SER A 83 27.52 -44.56 10.95
CA SER A 83 26.71 -43.34 11.04
C SER A 83 25.65 -43.28 9.97
N TRP A 84 24.54 -42.64 10.30
CA TRP A 84 23.50 -42.29 9.35
C TRP A 84 23.43 -40.79 9.19
N GLU A 85 22.90 -40.37 8.05
CA GLU A 85 22.66 -38.99 7.70
C GLU A 85 21.25 -38.85 7.14
N LEU A 86 20.47 -37.97 7.76
CA LEU A 86 19.13 -37.58 7.32
C LEU A 86 19.22 -36.24 6.61
N ARG A 87 18.63 -36.16 5.43
CA ARG A 87 18.51 -34.93 4.66
C ARG A 87 17.06 -34.58 4.39
N VAL A 88 16.72 -33.32 4.70
CA VAL A 88 15.40 -32.73 4.49
C VAL A 88 15.57 -31.53 3.57
N GLU A 89 15.20 -31.67 2.31
CA GLU A 89 15.28 -30.61 1.30
C GLU A 89 13.89 -30.24 0.83
N GLY A 90 13.74 -29.09 0.16
CA GLY A 90 12.50 -28.83 -0.54
C GLY A 90 12.60 -27.84 -1.68
N LYS A 91 11.62 -27.93 -2.57
CA LYS A 91 11.58 -27.14 -3.80
C LYS A 91 10.15 -26.84 -4.20
N LEU A 92 9.91 -25.60 -4.60
CA LEU A 92 8.62 -25.17 -5.17
C LEU A 92 8.46 -25.80 -6.58
N LEU A 93 7.35 -26.49 -6.83
CA LEU A 93 7.15 -27.24 -8.08
C LEU A 93 6.86 -26.34 -9.29
N GLU A 94 6.30 -25.16 -9.06
CA GLU A 94 5.91 -24.19 -10.08
C GLU A 94 6.32 -22.78 -9.64
N ASP A 95 7.61 -22.47 -9.70
CA ASP A 95 8.12 -21.12 -9.41
C ASP A 95 8.14 -20.28 -10.70
N PRO A 96 7.17 -19.37 -10.92
CA PRO A 96 7.19 -18.46 -12.07
C PRO A 96 8.24 -17.35 -11.91
N SER A 97 8.85 -17.21 -10.73
CA SER A 97 9.81 -16.15 -10.46
C SER A 97 11.23 -16.56 -10.86
N LYS A 98 12.03 -15.60 -11.33
CA LYS A 98 13.47 -15.81 -11.58
C LYS A 98 14.27 -15.98 -10.29
N GLN A 99 13.68 -15.67 -9.14
CA GLN A 99 14.34 -15.61 -7.85
C GLN A 99 13.85 -16.76 -6.97
N LYS A 100 14.50 -17.92 -7.10
CA LYS A 100 14.15 -19.13 -6.36
C LYS A 100 14.12 -18.86 -4.86
N ARG A 101 12.94 -18.94 -4.25
CA ARG A 101 12.82 -18.90 -2.79
C ARG A 101 13.43 -20.16 -2.20
N LYS A 102 14.19 -19.98 -1.12
CA LYS A 102 14.86 -21.06 -0.40
C LYS A 102 13.85 -21.90 0.40
N PHE A 103 14.11 -23.19 0.56
CA PHE A 103 13.24 -24.10 1.32
C PHE A 103 12.94 -23.60 2.74
N SER A 104 13.97 -23.23 3.48
CA SER A 104 13.85 -22.71 4.84
C SER A 104 12.93 -21.49 4.94
N SER A 105 12.83 -20.67 3.88
CA SER A 105 12.04 -19.42 3.83
C SER A 105 10.54 -19.59 4.04
N PHE A 106 10.04 -20.82 3.94
CA PHE A 106 8.63 -21.15 4.16
C PHE A 106 8.32 -21.55 5.61
N PHE A 107 9.34 -21.72 6.46
CA PHE A 107 9.19 -22.26 7.81
C PHE A 107 9.71 -21.29 8.87
N LYS A 108 8.97 -21.20 9.96
CA LYS A 108 9.37 -20.49 11.18
C LYS A 108 10.27 -21.36 12.05
N SER A 109 9.98 -22.65 12.11
CA SER A 109 10.80 -23.63 12.80
C SER A 109 10.64 -25.03 12.20
N LEU A 110 11.64 -25.86 12.41
CA LEU A 110 11.69 -27.26 12.04
C LEU A 110 12.25 -28.02 13.24
N VAL A 111 11.56 -29.08 13.64
CA VAL A 111 12.00 -29.97 14.72
C VAL A 111 12.06 -31.39 14.17
N ILE A 112 13.17 -32.08 14.44
CA ILE A 112 13.33 -33.51 14.16
C ILE A 112 13.42 -34.21 15.51
N GLU A 113 12.39 -34.98 15.82
CA GLU A 113 12.35 -35.84 16.99
C GLU A 113 12.79 -37.25 16.56
N LEU A 114 13.89 -37.72 17.14
CA LEU A 114 14.44 -39.07 17.00
C LEU A 114 13.90 -39.94 18.14
N ASP A 115 14.11 -41.25 18.02
CA ASP A 115 13.76 -42.20 19.07
C ASP A 115 14.47 -41.86 20.40
N LYS A 116 13.67 -41.53 21.41
CA LYS A 116 14.13 -41.11 22.74
C LYS A 116 14.82 -42.25 23.48
N GLU A 117 14.45 -43.50 23.23
CA GLU A 117 15.09 -44.66 23.87
C GLU A 117 16.52 -44.87 23.35
N LEU A 118 16.77 -44.53 22.09
CA LEU A 118 18.10 -44.67 21.45
C LEU A 118 19.04 -43.51 21.78
N TYR A 119 18.55 -42.27 21.77
CA TYR A 119 19.38 -41.07 21.89
C TYR A 119 19.30 -40.38 23.26
N GLY A 120 18.42 -40.85 24.15
CA GLY A 120 18.21 -40.25 25.46
C GLY A 120 17.54 -38.88 25.41
N PRO A 121 17.25 -38.28 26.58
CA PRO A 121 16.45 -37.05 26.67
C PRO A 121 17.14 -35.83 26.04
N ASP A 122 18.46 -35.80 25.97
CA ASP A 122 19.20 -34.60 25.56
C ASP A 122 19.56 -34.57 24.07
N ASN A 123 19.67 -35.74 23.41
CA ASN A 123 20.13 -35.81 22.02
C ASN A 123 19.07 -36.25 21.00
N HIS A 124 17.87 -36.63 21.46
CA HIS A 124 16.78 -37.05 20.58
C HIS A 124 16.12 -35.91 19.79
N LEU A 125 16.35 -34.64 20.15
CA LEU A 125 15.75 -33.50 19.47
C LEU A 125 16.80 -32.70 18.69
N VAL A 126 16.44 -32.35 17.46
CA VAL A 126 17.18 -31.36 16.66
C VAL A 126 16.21 -30.26 16.26
N GLU A 127 16.46 -29.05 16.75
CA GLU A 127 15.59 -27.90 16.54
C GLU A 127 16.27 -26.82 15.72
N TRP A 128 15.57 -26.31 14.73
CA TRP A 128 15.94 -25.12 14.00
C TRP A 128 14.83 -24.07 14.14
N HIS A 129 15.21 -22.87 14.56
CA HIS A 129 14.34 -21.73 14.70
C HIS A 129 14.85 -20.58 13.84
N ARG A 130 13.95 -20.00 13.03
CA ARG A 130 14.24 -18.79 12.27
C ARG A 130 14.46 -17.60 13.20
N MET A 131 15.59 -16.93 13.01
CA MET A 131 15.92 -15.64 13.62
C MET A 131 16.06 -14.57 12.52
N PRO A 132 15.99 -13.27 12.85
CA PRO A 132 16.14 -12.20 11.86
C PRO A 132 17.47 -12.23 11.08
N THR A 133 18.50 -12.85 11.65
CA THR A 133 19.84 -12.99 11.06
C THR A 133 20.09 -14.37 10.42
N THR A 134 19.10 -15.26 10.41
CA THR A 134 19.26 -16.61 9.84
C THR A 134 19.48 -16.55 8.33
N GLN A 135 20.53 -17.21 7.86
CA GLN A 135 20.75 -17.40 6.42
C GLN A 135 19.83 -18.49 5.88
N GLU A 136 19.11 -18.19 4.80
CA GLU A 136 18.20 -19.15 4.18
C GLU A 136 18.95 -20.26 3.41
N THR A 137 18.56 -21.51 3.64
CA THR A 137 19.07 -22.73 3.01
C THR A 137 17.97 -23.51 2.26
N ASP A 138 18.37 -24.37 1.32
CA ASP A 138 17.46 -25.26 0.56
C ASP A 138 17.20 -26.61 1.24
N GLY A 139 17.88 -26.87 2.37
CA GLY A 139 17.70 -28.08 3.14
C GLY A 139 18.46 -28.08 4.46
N PHE A 140 18.18 -29.11 5.24
CA PHE A 140 18.81 -29.41 6.52
C PHE A 140 19.39 -30.82 6.49
N GLN A 141 20.52 -30.99 7.15
CA GLN A 141 21.26 -32.25 7.18
C GLN A 141 21.65 -32.55 8.63
N VAL A 142 21.29 -33.74 9.09
CA VAL A 142 21.57 -34.21 10.45
C VAL A 142 22.32 -35.53 10.34
N LYS A 143 23.50 -35.59 10.96
CA LYS A 143 24.33 -36.80 10.99
C LYS A 143 24.53 -37.24 12.44
N ARG A 144 24.31 -38.51 12.72
CA ARG A 144 24.54 -39.11 14.04
C ARG A 144 25.18 -40.51 13.90
N PRO A 145 25.93 -40.95 14.92
CA PRO A 145 26.38 -42.33 14.99
C PRO A 145 25.19 -43.27 15.25
N GLY A 146 25.29 -44.50 14.74
CA GLY A 146 24.29 -45.56 14.93
C GLY A 146 24.27 -46.55 13.77
N ASP A 147 24.00 -47.80 14.09
CA ASP A 147 23.93 -48.96 13.19
C ASP A 147 22.55 -49.65 13.24
N VAL A 148 21.57 -49.03 13.88
CA VAL A 148 20.18 -49.50 13.97
C VAL A 148 19.22 -48.55 13.28
N ASN A 149 18.08 -49.07 12.83
CA ASN A 149 17.02 -48.24 12.26
C ASN A 149 16.46 -47.28 13.30
N VAL A 150 16.29 -46.01 12.94
CA VAL A 150 15.81 -44.96 13.84
C VAL A 150 14.49 -44.42 13.32
N LYS A 151 13.44 -44.48 14.14
CA LYS A 151 12.19 -43.75 13.84
C LYS A 151 12.40 -42.27 14.11
N CYS A 152 11.93 -41.43 13.21
CA CYS A 152 11.93 -39.99 13.42
C CYS A 152 10.63 -39.33 12.99
N THR A 153 10.30 -38.24 13.67
CA THR A 153 9.13 -37.41 13.42
C THR A 153 9.62 -36.01 13.09
N LEU A 154 9.28 -35.51 11.90
CA LEU A 154 9.56 -34.15 11.49
C LEU A 154 8.33 -33.29 11.78
N LEU A 155 8.53 -32.22 12.54
CA LEU A 155 7.52 -31.20 12.82
C LEU A 155 7.92 -29.91 12.11
N LEU A 156 7.14 -29.51 11.11
CA LEU A 156 7.41 -28.36 10.26
C LEU A 156 6.39 -27.25 10.54
N MET A 157 6.86 -26.14 11.09
CA MET A 157 6.02 -24.98 11.39
C MET A 157 6.12 -23.95 10.26
N LEU A 158 5.04 -23.77 9.50
CA LEU A 158 4.99 -22.80 8.41
C LEU A 158 5.10 -21.35 8.93
N ASP A 159 5.82 -20.50 8.20
CA ASP A 159 5.87 -19.07 8.44
C ASP A 159 4.81 -18.34 7.59
N HIS A 160 3.60 -18.24 8.13
CA HIS A 160 2.54 -17.49 7.47
C HIS A 160 2.74 -15.98 7.62
N GLN A 161 2.69 -15.26 6.50
CA GLN A 161 2.78 -13.80 6.46
C GLN A 161 1.53 -13.23 5.76
N PRO A 162 0.56 -12.65 6.49
CA PRO A 162 0.57 -12.36 7.92
C PRO A 162 0.33 -13.62 8.79
N PRO A 163 0.68 -13.57 10.10
CA PRO A 163 0.52 -14.70 11.00
C PRO A 163 -0.90 -15.25 11.04
N GLN A 164 -1.01 -16.57 10.89
CA GLN A 164 -2.25 -17.31 11.07
C GLN A 164 -2.30 -17.93 12.47
N TYR A 165 -3.52 -18.13 12.96
CA TYR A 165 -3.81 -18.66 14.28
C TYR A 165 -4.84 -19.76 14.17
N LYS A 166 -4.64 -20.83 14.94
CA LYS A 166 -5.63 -21.88 15.15
C LYS A 166 -6.63 -21.40 16.18
N LEU A 167 -7.92 -21.50 15.87
CA LEU A 167 -8.99 -21.09 16.78
C LEU A 167 -9.28 -22.21 17.78
N ASP A 168 -9.74 -21.82 18.98
CA ASP A 168 -10.40 -22.75 19.91
C ASP A 168 -11.47 -23.58 19.16
N PRO A 169 -11.55 -24.91 19.37
CA PRO A 169 -12.45 -25.77 18.61
C PRO A 169 -13.91 -25.34 18.60
N ARG A 170 -14.39 -24.71 19.68
CA ARG A 170 -15.78 -24.23 19.81
C ARG A 170 -16.00 -23.00 18.96
N LEU A 171 -15.04 -22.07 18.97
CA LEU A 171 -15.08 -20.89 18.12
C LEU A 171 -14.89 -21.25 16.65
N ALA A 172 -13.97 -22.18 16.36
CA ALA A 172 -13.70 -22.67 15.01
C ALA A 172 -14.96 -23.24 14.35
N ARG A 173 -15.68 -24.11 15.07
CA ARG A 173 -16.94 -24.69 14.61
C ARG A 173 -18.03 -23.64 14.40
N LEU A 174 -18.10 -22.63 15.27
CA LEU A 174 -19.10 -21.58 15.19
C LEU A 174 -18.89 -20.66 13.98
N LEU A 175 -17.65 -20.30 13.71
CA LEU A 175 -17.28 -19.41 12.60
C LEU A 175 -17.08 -20.16 11.28
N GLY A 176 -16.96 -21.49 11.30
CA GLY A 176 -16.61 -22.30 10.13
C GLY A 176 -15.15 -22.13 9.70
N VAL A 177 -14.27 -21.76 10.62
CA VAL A 177 -12.87 -21.39 10.33
C VAL A 177 -11.95 -22.08 11.33
N HIS A 178 -11.05 -22.95 10.85
CA HIS A 178 -10.11 -23.66 11.71
C HIS A 178 -8.82 -22.86 11.98
N THR A 179 -8.19 -22.35 10.92
CA THR A 179 -6.94 -21.58 10.98
C THR A 179 -7.02 -20.40 10.02
N GLN A 180 -6.78 -19.19 10.51
CA GLN A 180 -6.86 -17.96 9.72
C GLN A 180 -6.05 -16.81 10.34
N THR A 181 -5.92 -15.70 9.60
CA THR A 181 -5.33 -14.46 10.11
C THR A 181 -6.25 -13.79 11.14
N ARG A 182 -5.68 -13.00 12.07
CA ARG A 182 -6.48 -12.27 13.07
C ARG A 182 -7.54 -11.35 12.43
N ALA A 183 -7.20 -10.71 11.30
CA ALA A 183 -8.13 -9.84 10.57
C ALA A 183 -9.31 -10.64 10.00
N SER A 184 -9.04 -11.78 9.33
CA SER A 184 -10.08 -12.67 8.79
C SER A 184 -10.98 -13.21 9.91
N ILE A 185 -10.41 -13.59 11.06
CA ILE A 185 -11.17 -14.09 12.21
C ILE A 185 -12.09 -13.01 12.78
N MET A 186 -11.59 -11.78 12.94
CA MET A 186 -12.41 -10.64 13.38
C MET A 186 -13.54 -10.35 12.40
N GLN A 187 -13.29 -10.45 11.10
CA GLN A 187 -14.31 -10.28 10.07
C GLN A 187 -15.38 -11.39 10.14
N ALA A 188 -14.98 -12.66 10.30
CA ALA A 188 -15.90 -13.78 10.45
C ALA A 188 -16.78 -13.63 11.71
N LEU A 189 -16.17 -13.22 12.82
CA LEU A 189 -16.90 -12.91 14.06
C LEU A 189 -17.91 -11.77 13.85
N TRP A 190 -17.52 -10.71 13.15
CA TRP A 190 -18.40 -9.59 12.83
C TRP A 190 -19.58 -10.00 11.95
N LEU A 191 -19.34 -10.82 10.93
CA LEU A 191 -20.40 -11.37 10.08
C LEU A 191 -21.37 -12.21 10.90
N TYR A 192 -20.87 -13.03 11.82
CA TYR A 192 -21.71 -13.80 12.72
C TYR A 192 -22.56 -12.90 13.64
N ILE A 193 -21.97 -11.85 14.22
CA ILE A 193 -22.69 -10.86 15.06
C ILE A 193 -23.83 -10.20 14.28
N LYS A 194 -23.54 -9.77 13.05
CA LYS A 194 -24.54 -9.14 12.16
C LYS A 194 -25.65 -10.09 11.78
N HIS A 195 -25.29 -11.29 11.32
CA HIS A 195 -26.25 -12.31 10.89
C HIS A 195 -27.23 -12.67 12.00
N ASN A 196 -26.72 -12.82 13.23
CA ASN A 196 -27.52 -13.18 14.40
C ASN A 196 -28.09 -11.95 15.14
N LYS A 197 -27.94 -10.73 14.60
CA LYS A 197 -28.42 -9.47 15.18
C LYS A 197 -28.04 -9.30 16.65
N LEU A 198 -26.80 -9.64 17.00
CA LEU A 198 -26.32 -9.63 18.39
C LEU A 198 -25.89 -8.24 18.87
N GLN A 199 -25.73 -7.27 17.96
CA GLN A 199 -25.44 -5.89 18.33
C GLN A 199 -26.67 -5.25 18.97
N ASP A 200 -26.46 -4.53 20.06
CA ASP A 200 -27.54 -3.86 20.79
C ASP A 200 -28.26 -2.81 19.91
N SER A 201 -29.58 -2.66 20.10
CA SER A 201 -30.38 -1.71 19.33
C SER A 201 -30.11 -0.27 19.75
N HIS A 202 -29.92 -0.03 21.05
CA HIS A 202 -29.76 1.30 21.64
C HIS A 202 -28.28 1.65 21.81
N GLU A 203 -27.47 0.71 22.31
CA GLU A 203 -26.04 0.94 22.57
C GLU A 203 -25.15 0.23 21.54
N LYS A 204 -24.94 0.85 20.38
CA LYS A 204 -24.23 0.23 19.23
C LYS A 204 -22.80 -0.24 19.53
N GLU A 205 -22.20 0.15 20.63
CA GLU A 205 -20.88 -0.32 21.06
C GLU A 205 -20.91 -1.69 21.79
N PHE A 206 -22.10 -2.17 22.17
CA PHE A 206 -22.28 -3.42 22.89
C PHE A 206 -22.83 -4.56 22.01
N ILE A 207 -22.43 -5.77 22.38
CA ILE A 207 -22.92 -7.03 21.83
C ILE A 207 -23.56 -7.83 22.95
N ASN A 208 -24.77 -8.28 22.69
CA ASN A 208 -25.53 -9.18 23.54
C ASN A 208 -25.20 -10.63 23.16
N CYS A 209 -24.41 -11.30 23.99
CA CYS A 209 -23.91 -12.64 23.71
C CYS A 209 -25.07 -13.65 23.72
N ASN A 210 -25.25 -14.36 22.60
CA ASN A 210 -26.16 -15.50 22.54
C ASN A 210 -25.59 -16.72 23.30
N ARG A 211 -26.34 -17.84 23.32
CA ARG A 211 -25.95 -19.08 24.00
C ARG A 211 -24.51 -19.52 23.67
N TYR A 212 -24.12 -19.47 22.40
CA TYR A 212 -22.79 -19.90 21.95
C TYR A 212 -21.70 -18.90 22.35
N PHE A 213 -21.94 -17.60 22.22
CA PHE A 213 -20.98 -16.57 22.64
C PHE A 213 -20.78 -16.56 24.16
N ARG A 214 -21.82 -16.74 24.96
CA ARG A 214 -21.71 -16.88 26.42
C ARG A 214 -20.82 -18.05 26.79
N GLN A 215 -20.98 -19.15 26.08
CA GLN A 215 -20.23 -20.37 26.26
C GLN A 215 -18.73 -20.22 25.91
N ILE A 216 -18.40 -19.42 24.90
CA ILE A 216 -17.02 -19.22 24.41
C ILE A 216 -16.31 -18.07 25.15
N PHE A 217 -16.95 -16.91 25.26
CA PHE A 217 -16.36 -15.69 25.83
C PHE A 217 -16.61 -15.52 27.34
N ASN A 218 -17.41 -16.42 27.93
CA ASN A 218 -17.79 -16.41 29.34
C ASN A 218 -18.37 -15.07 29.82
N CYS A 219 -19.17 -14.41 28.97
CA CYS A 219 -19.86 -13.17 29.32
C CYS A 219 -21.23 -13.07 28.65
N VAL A 220 -22.17 -12.40 29.32
CA VAL A 220 -23.53 -12.16 28.83
C VAL A 220 -23.58 -11.00 27.84
N ARG A 221 -22.73 -10.00 28.06
CA ARG A 221 -22.62 -8.77 27.26
C ARG A 221 -21.14 -8.36 27.20
N MET A 222 -20.70 -7.75 26.11
CA MET A 222 -19.34 -7.20 25.98
C MET A 222 -19.29 -6.05 24.98
N ARG A 223 -18.28 -5.18 25.09
CA ARG A 223 -18.03 -4.09 24.12
C ARG A 223 -17.25 -4.59 22.91
N PHE A 224 -17.42 -3.96 21.75
CA PHE A 224 -16.61 -4.28 20.55
C PHE A 224 -15.10 -4.15 20.80
N SER A 225 -14.68 -3.15 21.58
CA SER A 225 -13.27 -2.92 21.93
C SER A 225 -12.66 -4.01 22.80
N GLU A 226 -13.47 -4.82 23.49
CA GLU A 226 -13.01 -5.91 24.35
C GLU A 226 -12.77 -7.22 23.58
N ILE A 227 -13.35 -7.35 22.39
CA ILE A 227 -13.22 -8.56 21.56
C ILE A 227 -11.76 -8.93 21.30
N PRO A 228 -10.86 -8.02 20.87
CA PRO A 228 -9.49 -8.40 20.55
C PRO A 228 -8.73 -9.01 21.74
N MET A 229 -9.02 -8.55 22.96
CA MET A 229 -8.43 -9.09 24.20
C MET A 229 -9.03 -10.46 24.55
N LYS A 230 -10.36 -10.58 24.51
CA LYS A 230 -11.03 -11.86 24.78
C LYS A 230 -10.69 -12.94 23.74
N LEU A 231 -10.50 -12.53 22.49
CA LEU A 231 -10.10 -13.41 21.40
C LEU A 231 -8.65 -13.91 21.58
N ALA A 232 -7.75 -13.11 22.19
CA ALA A 232 -6.35 -13.50 22.34
C ALA A 232 -6.17 -14.84 23.07
N GLY A 233 -6.99 -15.13 24.09
CA GLY A 233 -6.97 -16.43 24.80
C GLY A 233 -7.59 -17.60 24.03
N LEU A 234 -8.26 -17.34 22.90
CA LEU A 234 -8.90 -18.32 22.03
C LEU A 234 -8.12 -18.56 20.73
N LEU A 235 -6.97 -17.90 20.58
CA LEU A 235 -6.08 -18.03 19.44
C LEU A 235 -4.81 -18.75 19.87
N GLN A 236 -4.53 -19.88 19.23
CA GLN A 236 -3.34 -20.68 19.44
C GLN A 236 -2.46 -20.66 18.19
N HIS A 237 -1.21 -21.12 18.33
CA HIS A 237 -0.35 -21.34 17.17
C HIS A 237 -0.96 -22.41 16.25
N PRO A 238 -0.79 -22.28 14.92
CA PRO A 238 -1.15 -23.34 13.99
C PRO A 238 -0.44 -24.65 14.32
N ASP A 239 -1.08 -25.78 14.05
CA ASP A 239 -0.45 -27.09 14.24
C ASP A 239 0.71 -27.27 13.25
N PRO A 240 1.82 -27.90 13.66
CA PRO A 240 2.89 -28.28 12.73
C PRO A 240 2.37 -29.29 11.70
N ILE A 241 3.02 -29.31 10.54
CA ILE A 241 2.93 -30.44 9.63
C ILE A 241 3.82 -31.55 10.20
N ILE A 242 3.23 -32.71 10.46
CA ILE A 242 3.90 -33.87 11.05
C ILE A 242 4.17 -34.90 9.96
N ILE A 243 5.44 -35.29 9.80
CA ILE A 243 5.86 -36.35 8.87
C ILE A 243 6.63 -37.41 9.64
N ASN A 244 6.10 -38.63 9.65
CA ASN A 244 6.77 -39.79 10.24
C ASN A 244 7.66 -40.45 9.20
N HIS A 245 8.93 -40.67 9.54
CA HIS A 245 9.93 -41.30 8.69
C HIS A 245 10.75 -42.32 9.48
N THR A 246 11.36 -43.27 8.80
CA THR A 246 12.26 -44.27 9.42
C THR A 246 13.57 -44.24 8.67
N ILE A 247 14.63 -43.90 9.40
CA ILE A 247 16.00 -43.90 8.92
C ILE A 247 16.45 -45.37 8.88
N SER A 248 16.55 -45.91 7.67
CA SER A 248 16.98 -47.30 7.42
C SER A 248 18.51 -47.37 7.30
N VAL A 249 19.12 -48.36 7.97
CA VAL A 249 20.55 -48.67 7.81
C VAL A 249 20.82 -49.69 6.70
N ASP A 250 19.76 -50.19 6.03
CA ASP A 250 19.90 -51.15 4.92
C ASP A 250 20.57 -50.46 3.70
N PRO A 251 21.69 -50.99 3.19
CA PRO A 251 22.33 -50.51 1.97
C PRO A 251 21.38 -50.43 0.75
N ASN A 252 20.35 -51.28 0.69
CA ASN A 252 19.37 -51.29 -0.40
C ASN A 252 18.39 -50.11 -0.35
N ASP A 253 18.20 -49.49 0.83
CA ASP A 253 17.24 -48.40 1.04
C ASP A 253 17.85 -46.99 0.87
N GLN A 254 19.18 -46.87 0.74
CA GLN A 254 19.91 -45.59 0.71
C GLN A 254 19.56 -44.64 -0.45
N LYS A 255 18.77 -45.09 -1.43
CA LYS A 255 18.31 -44.28 -2.57
C LYS A 255 16.82 -43.96 -2.56
N LYS A 256 16.09 -44.35 -1.51
CA LYS A 256 14.66 -44.06 -1.40
C LYS A 256 14.46 -42.66 -0.84
N THR A 257 14.09 -41.73 -1.71
CA THR A 257 13.67 -40.38 -1.31
C THR A 257 12.15 -40.34 -1.15
N ALA A 258 11.67 -40.14 0.08
CA ALA A 258 10.27 -39.87 0.33
C ALA A 258 9.93 -38.43 -0.10
N CYS A 259 8.81 -38.25 -0.80
CA CYS A 259 8.38 -36.96 -1.32
C CYS A 259 7.01 -36.58 -0.75
N TYR A 260 6.89 -35.38 -0.19
CA TYR A 260 5.65 -34.87 0.38
C TYR A 260 5.32 -33.50 -0.22
N ASP A 261 4.12 -33.32 -0.73
CA ASP A 261 3.68 -32.05 -1.31
C ASP A 261 2.77 -31.30 -0.33
N ILE A 262 3.16 -30.08 0.03
CA ILE A 262 2.38 -29.22 0.92
C ILE A 262 1.98 -27.92 0.23
N ASP A 263 0.84 -27.36 0.61
CA ASP A 263 0.39 -26.06 0.12
C ASP A 263 1.05 -24.92 0.90
N VAL A 264 1.74 -24.04 0.19
CA VAL A 264 2.35 -22.82 0.74
C VAL A 264 1.80 -21.59 0.02
N GLU A 265 1.73 -20.48 0.75
CA GLU A 265 1.34 -19.19 0.20
C GLU A 265 2.57 -18.42 -0.26
N VAL A 266 2.55 -17.95 -1.51
CA VAL A 266 3.63 -17.16 -2.13
C VAL A 266 3.07 -15.82 -2.57
N ASP A 267 3.86 -14.75 -2.47
CA ASP A 267 3.48 -13.44 -3.01
C ASP A 267 3.11 -13.55 -4.50
N ASP A 268 2.01 -12.90 -4.87
CA ASP A 268 1.59 -12.78 -6.26
C ASP A 268 2.56 -11.84 -7.02
N PRO A 269 3.12 -12.24 -8.18
CA PRO A 269 3.93 -11.37 -9.03
C PRO A 269 3.27 -10.03 -9.36
N LEU A 270 1.94 -9.97 -9.40
CA LEU A 270 1.18 -8.74 -9.62
C LEU A 270 1.49 -7.67 -8.58
N LYS A 271 1.80 -8.05 -7.33
CA LYS A 271 2.17 -7.13 -6.25
C LYS A 271 3.39 -6.28 -6.62
N ALA A 272 4.42 -6.90 -7.21
CA ALA A 272 5.61 -6.20 -7.66
C ALA A 272 5.30 -5.25 -8.83
N GLN A 273 4.46 -5.68 -9.78
CA GLN A 273 4.03 -4.83 -10.90
C GLN A 273 3.24 -3.61 -10.43
N MET A 274 2.29 -3.81 -9.51
CA MET A 274 1.50 -2.74 -8.92
C MET A 274 2.37 -1.76 -8.13
N SER A 275 3.34 -2.27 -7.36
CA SER A 275 4.31 -1.44 -6.64
C SER A 275 5.16 -0.60 -7.61
N ASN A 276 5.64 -1.21 -8.70
CA ASN A 276 6.41 -0.50 -9.72
C ASN A 276 5.57 0.59 -10.42
N PHE A 277 4.29 0.34 -10.70
CA PHE A 277 3.38 1.33 -11.27
C PHE A 277 3.12 2.51 -10.32
N LEU A 278 3.00 2.27 -9.02
CA LEU A 278 2.88 3.35 -8.04
C LEU A 278 4.17 4.15 -7.91
N ALA A 279 5.32 3.48 -7.92
CA ALA A 279 6.62 4.13 -7.83
C ALA A 279 7.03 4.86 -9.13
N SER A 280 6.48 4.47 -10.28
CA SER A 280 6.84 5.08 -11.55
C SER A 280 6.46 6.56 -11.58
N THR A 281 7.48 7.40 -11.72
CA THR A 281 7.38 8.85 -11.98
C THR A 281 7.73 9.18 -13.44
N THR A 282 7.77 8.17 -14.30
CA THR A 282 8.13 8.28 -15.71
C THR A 282 7.34 9.40 -16.38
N ASN A 283 8.06 10.27 -17.11
CA ASN A 283 7.54 11.41 -17.88
C ASN A 283 6.99 12.60 -17.06
N GLN A 284 7.05 12.59 -15.72
CA GLN A 284 6.58 13.76 -14.94
C GLN A 284 7.36 15.04 -15.23
N GLN A 285 8.68 14.94 -15.47
CA GLN A 285 9.51 16.10 -15.81
C GLN A 285 9.18 16.65 -17.19
N GLU A 286 8.96 15.77 -18.18
CA GLU A 286 8.57 16.16 -19.52
C GLU A 286 7.20 16.85 -19.52
N ILE A 287 6.21 16.28 -18.81
CA ILE A 287 4.88 16.89 -18.61
C ILE A 287 5.01 18.28 -17.99
N ALA A 288 5.82 18.43 -16.94
CA ALA A 288 6.05 19.73 -16.31
C ALA A 288 6.68 20.76 -17.27
N SER A 289 7.56 20.30 -18.18
CA SER A 289 8.17 21.16 -19.19
C SER A 289 7.16 21.59 -20.28
N LEU A 290 6.30 20.68 -20.73
CA LEU A 290 5.23 20.96 -21.70
C LEU A 290 4.20 21.90 -21.09
N ASP A 291 3.83 21.68 -19.83
CA ASP A 291 2.98 22.60 -19.09
C ASP A 291 3.59 24.00 -19.04
N ALA A 292 4.89 24.14 -18.74
CA ALA A 292 5.54 25.45 -18.75
C ALA A 292 5.41 26.16 -20.11
N LYS A 293 5.65 25.43 -21.20
CA LYS A 293 5.50 25.96 -22.57
C LYS A 293 4.06 26.36 -22.90
N ILE A 294 3.08 25.57 -22.48
CA ILE A 294 1.65 25.92 -22.66
C ILE A 294 1.34 27.24 -21.97
N HIS A 295 1.80 27.44 -20.73
CA HIS A 295 1.55 28.68 -19.99
C HIS A 295 2.20 29.90 -20.67
N GLU A 296 3.47 29.79 -21.06
CA GLU A 296 4.20 30.85 -21.76
C GLU A 296 3.51 31.22 -23.09
N THR A 297 3.03 30.21 -23.82
CA THR A 297 2.32 30.42 -25.08
C THR A 297 0.98 31.13 -24.86
N ILE A 298 0.22 30.75 -23.83
CA ILE A 298 -1.05 31.42 -23.49
C ILE A 298 -0.82 32.87 -23.07
N GLU A 299 0.24 33.15 -22.30
CA GLU A 299 0.61 34.51 -21.93
C GLU A 299 0.93 35.36 -23.17
N SER A 300 1.71 34.81 -24.10
CA SER A 300 2.01 35.45 -25.39
C SER A 300 0.74 35.71 -26.21
N ILE A 301 -0.18 34.74 -26.30
CA ILE A 301 -1.48 34.91 -26.97
C ILE A 301 -2.28 36.06 -26.34
N ASN A 302 -2.30 36.17 -25.01
CA ASN A 302 -3.02 37.24 -24.31
C ASN A 302 -2.41 38.63 -24.58
N GLN A 303 -1.08 38.73 -24.61
CA GLN A 303 -0.38 39.96 -24.95
C GLN A 303 -0.68 40.37 -26.40
N LEU A 304 -0.55 39.45 -27.36
CA LEU A 304 -0.83 39.70 -28.77
C LEU A 304 -2.29 40.08 -29.00
N LYS A 305 -3.23 39.44 -28.30
CA LYS A 305 -4.65 39.80 -28.36
C LYS A 305 -4.90 41.21 -27.82
N THR A 306 -4.23 41.62 -26.75
CA THR A 306 -4.34 42.99 -26.21
C THR A 306 -3.81 44.02 -27.21
N GLN A 307 -2.67 43.73 -27.86
CA GLN A 307 -2.13 44.58 -28.91
C GLN A 307 -3.07 44.67 -30.13
N ARG A 308 -3.61 43.52 -30.57
CA ARG A 308 -4.60 43.47 -31.67
C ARG A 308 -5.82 44.33 -31.36
N ASP A 309 -6.42 44.14 -30.19
CA ASP A 309 -7.62 44.89 -29.78
C ASP A 309 -7.35 46.39 -29.71
N PHE A 310 -6.19 46.80 -29.17
CA PHE A 310 -5.75 48.20 -29.13
C PHE A 310 -5.66 48.81 -30.54
N MET A 311 -5.00 48.11 -31.47
CA MET A 311 -4.83 48.57 -32.85
C MET A 311 -6.18 48.63 -33.58
N LEU A 312 -7.08 47.66 -33.34
CA LEU A 312 -8.43 47.66 -33.91
C LEU A 312 -9.30 48.80 -33.36
N SER A 313 -9.23 49.09 -32.06
CA SER A 313 -9.98 50.22 -31.49
C SER A 313 -9.51 51.55 -32.08
N PHE A 314 -8.20 51.73 -32.29
CA PHE A 314 -7.65 52.89 -32.97
C PHE A 314 -8.11 52.98 -34.43
N SER A 315 -8.07 51.87 -35.19
CA SER A 315 -8.44 51.88 -36.60
C SER A 315 -9.93 52.14 -36.84
N ASN A 316 -10.80 51.69 -35.93
CA ASN A 316 -12.24 51.82 -36.07
C ASN A 316 -12.75 53.24 -35.73
N ASN A 317 -12.22 53.87 -34.68
CA ASN A 317 -12.58 55.24 -34.30
C ASN A 317 -11.39 55.94 -33.62
N PRO A 318 -10.47 56.54 -34.41
CA PRO A 318 -9.22 57.06 -33.88
C PRO A 318 -9.41 58.27 -32.96
N GLN A 319 -10.43 59.11 -33.21
CA GLN A 319 -10.66 60.33 -32.42
C GLN A 319 -11.10 59.99 -31.00
N ASP A 320 -12.15 59.17 -30.86
CA ASP A 320 -12.66 58.79 -29.54
C ASP A 320 -11.63 57.93 -28.79
N PHE A 321 -10.95 57.02 -29.50
CA PHE A 321 -9.90 56.21 -28.92
C PHE A 321 -8.76 57.06 -28.33
N ILE A 322 -8.25 58.07 -29.04
CA ILE A 322 -7.17 58.93 -28.51
C ILE A 322 -7.66 59.67 -27.25
N GLN A 323 -8.90 60.15 -27.23
CA GLN A 323 -9.44 60.83 -26.05
C GLN A 323 -9.57 59.89 -24.85
N GLU A 324 -10.10 58.68 -25.05
CA GLU A 324 -10.18 57.66 -24.00
C GLU A 324 -8.79 57.22 -23.52
N TRP A 325 -7.84 57.07 -24.45
CA TRP A 325 -6.47 56.68 -24.14
C TRP A 325 -5.77 57.72 -23.27
N ILE A 326 -5.88 59.01 -23.59
CA ILE A 326 -5.34 60.09 -22.78
C ILE A 326 -5.98 60.09 -21.37
N LYS A 327 -7.30 59.89 -21.28
CA LYS A 327 -8.00 59.78 -20.00
C LYS A 327 -7.50 58.59 -19.17
N SER A 328 -7.29 57.43 -19.81
CA SER A 328 -6.74 56.23 -19.16
C SER A 328 -5.33 56.48 -18.65
N GLN A 329 -4.41 56.97 -19.51
CA GLN A 329 -3.02 57.25 -19.14
C GLN A 329 -2.93 58.27 -18.00
N ARG A 330 -3.77 59.31 -18.01
CA ARG A 330 -3.84 60.28 -16.91
C ARG A 330 -4.30 59.63 -15.59
N ARG A 331 -5.25 58.70 -15.65
CA ARG A 331 -5.71 57.93 -14.47
C ARG A 331 -4.61 57.02 -13.95
N ASP A 332 -3.96 56.27 -14.82
CA ASP A 332 -2.88 55.34 -14.45
C ASP A 332 -1.70 56.11 -13.84
N LEU A 333 -1.34 57.26 -14.42
CA LEU A 333 -0.30 58.14 -13.87
C LEU A 333 -0.66 58.62 -12.46
N LYS A 334 -1.91 59.04 -12.21
CA LYS A 334 -2.36 59.44 -10.87
C LYS A 334 -2.23 58.30 -9.86
N ILE A 335 -2.55 57.08 -10.27
CA ILE A 335 -2.40 55.89 -9.41
C ILE A 335 -0.93 55.61 -9.11
N ILE A 336 -0.04 55.69 -10.11
CA ILE A 336 1.40 55.40 -9.92
C ILE A 336 2.10 56.47 -9.08
N THR A 337 1.63 57.72 -9.17
CA THR A 337 2.24 58.87 -8.49
C THR A 337 1.54 59.26 -7.18
N ASP A 338 0.50 58.52 -6.79
CA ASP A 338 -0.39 58.85 -5.66
C ASP A 338 -0.94 60.30 -5.71
N VAL A 339 -1.04 60.88 -6.92
CA VAL A 339 -1.59 62.23 -7.10
C VAL A 339 -3.10 62.18 -6.99
N ILE A 340 -3.61 62.75 -5.91
CA ILE A 340 -5.04 62.86 -5.61
C ILE A 340 -5.58 64.18 -6.19
N GLY A 341 -6.83 64.17 -6.65
CA GLY A 341 -7.52 65.36 -7.12
C GLY A 341 -7.36 65.60 -8.63
N ASN A 342 -8.11 66.58 -9.13
CA ASN A 342 -8.05 67.02 -10.52
C ASN A 342 -8.05 68.55 -10.54
N PRO A 343 -6.87 69.19 -10.62
CA PRO A 343 -6.75 70.65 -10.51
C PRO A 343 -7.60 71.43 -11.52
N GLU A 344 -7.88 70.81 -12.68
CA GLU A 344 -8.72 71.42 -13.72
C GLU A 344 -10.22 71.35 -13.41
N GLU A 345 -10.67 70.34 -12.67
CA GLU A 345 -12.04 70.29 -12.15
C GLU A 345 -12.18 71.19 -10.93
N GLU A 346 -11.20 71.17 -10.03
CA GLU A 346 -11.15 72.02 -8.83
C GLU A 346 -11.13 73.52 -9.16
N ARG A 347 -10.70 73.92 -10.37
CA ARG A 347 -10.77 75.31 -10.85
C ARG A 347 -12.19 75.77 -11.23
N ARG A 348 -13.12 74.84 -11.46
CA ARG A 348 -14.45 75.15 -11.98
C ARG A 348 -15.46 75.30 -10.84
N ALA A 349 -16.37 76.26 -10.97
CA ALA A 349 -17.37 76.54 -9.95
C ALA A 349 -18.30 75.34 -9.69
N GLU A 350 -18.59 74.52 -10.71
CA GLU A 350 -19.44 73.34 -10.58
C GLU A 350 -18.86 72.28 -9.63
N PHE A 351 -17.54 72.24 -9.46
CA PHE A 351 -16.89 71.31 -8.53
C PHE A 351 -17.30 71.56 -7.07
N TYR A 352 -17.57 72.82 -6.71
CA TYR A 352 -17.96 73.22 -5.36
C TYR A 352 -19.48 73.23 -5.14
N GLN A 353 -20.28 72.89 -6.15
CA GLN A 353 -21.74 72.73 -6.04
C GLN A 353 -22.15 71.30 -5.60
N GLN A 354 -21.18 70.48 -5.20
CA GLN A 354 -21.40 69.09 -4.82
C GLN A 354 -21.92 68.97 -3.37
N PRO A 355 -22.66 67.89 -3.04
CA PRO A 355 -23.24 67.70 -1.71
C PRO A 355 -22.24 67.76 -0.55
N TRP A 356 -20.98 67.40 -0.79
CA TRP A 356 -19.92 67.42 0.22
C TRP A 356 -19.48 68.84 0.62
N ALA A 357 -19.77 69.86 -0.20
CA ALA A 357 -19.23 71.21 0.00
C ALA A 357 -19.69 71.85 1.32
N GLN A 358 -20.97 71.71 1.69
CA GLN A 358 -21.51 72.27 2.92
C GLN A 358 -20.86 71.66 4.17
N GLU A 359 -20.71 70.33 4.18
CA GLU A 359 -20.04 69.62 5.27
C GLU A 359 -18.55 69.97 5.33
N ALA A 360 -17.88 70.07 4.19
CA ALA A 360 -16.47 70.44 4.12
C ALA A 360 -16.20 71.85 4.67
N VAL A 361 -17.05 72.83 4.37
CA VAL A 361 -16.97 74.19 4.96
C VAL A 361 -17.15 74.14 6.47
N GLY A 362 -18.13 73.38 6.97
CA GLY A 362 -18.35 73.21 8.41
C GLY A 362 -17.15 72.60 9.12
N ARG A 363 -16.56 71.54 8.56
CA ARG A 363 -15.32 70.91 9.07
C ARG A 363 -14.13 71.88 9.04
N HIS A 364 -13.99 72.66 7.97
CA HIS A 364 -12.90 73.64 7.85
C HIS A 364 -13.00 74.75 8.91
N ILE A 365 -14.21 75.28 9.15
CA ILE A 365 -14.46 76.30 10.17
C ILE A 365 -14.17 75.73 11.56
N PHE A 366 -14.67 74.53 11.88
CA PHE A 366 -14.41 73.87 13.16
C PHE A 366 -12.93 73.60 13.40
N ALA A 367 -12.14 73.30 12.37
CA ALA A 367 -10.70 73.08 12.48
C ALA A 367 -9.87 74.37 12.58
N LYS A 368 -10.45 75.54 12.25
CA LYS A 368 -9.78 76.85 12.30
C LYS A 368 -10.04 77.63 13.58
N VAL A 369 -11.14 77.35 14.25
CA VAL A 369 -11.49 77.84 15.60
C VAL A 369 -10.79 76.93 16.61
#